data_AF-A0A2V9V8Y4-F1
#
_entry.id   AF-A0A2V9V8Y4-F1
#
_cell.length_a   1.000
_cell.length_b   1.000
_cell.length_c   1.000
_cell.angle_alpha   90.00
_cell.angle_beta   90.00
_cell.angle_gamma   90.00
#
_symmetry.space_group_name_H-M   'P 1'
#
loop_
_entity.id
_entity.type
_entity.pdbx_description
1 polymer ?
#
loop_
_entity_poly.entity_id
_entity_poly.type
_entity_poly.pdbx_seq_one_letter_code
_entity_poly.pdbx_strand_id
1 'polypeptide(L)'
;LILSRARAGMLAASIPSIVLLCSLRRIRIAAFACLGLGIFFLSFFLIAPENFRDYTEAVIYKPTETNHELSVLGSRRDPWQATIKTINEHPWFGTGLGTPDKVVEGIFTTGNYRETGNSYLTVLQGLGLLGVCPFILLVILLVHRIFRMCLWMRRTGNPAHCAIPLVGVMLAGLIHAGFEDWLLSVGSYLCRIFWVITFWALHLSDCLSQNAVVEPVPVQPNYHAVSAVAGT
;
A
#
# COMPACT_ATOMS: atom_id res chain seq x y z
N LEU A 1 -3.90 14.35 5.74
CA LEU A 1 -4.86 13.34 5.23
C LEU A 1 -6.31 13.77 5.43
N ILE A 2 -6.74 13.98 6.69
CA ILE A 2 -8.11 14.43 7.03
C ILE A 2 -8.39 15.82 6.47
N LEU A 3 -7.49 16.78 6.71
CA LEU A 3 -7.58 18.15 6.18
C LEU A 3 -7.50 18.22 4.64
N SER A 4 -6.73 17.31 4.03
CA SER A 4 -6.57 17.24 2.57
C SER A 4 -7.64 16.38 1.88
N ARG A 5 -8.60 15.82 2.65
CA ARG A 5 -9.69 14.92 2.19
C ARG A 5 -9.22 13.78 1.26
N ALA A 6 -7.99 13.30 1.46
CA ALA A 6 -7.33 12.37 0.57
C ALA A 6 -7.61 10.91 0.99
N ARG A 7 -8.70 10.33 0.46
CA ARG A 7 -9.13 8.94 0.77
C ARG A 7 -8.05 7.89 0.48
N ALA A 8 -7.38 8.00 -0.66
CA ALA A 8 -6.28 7.12 -1.05
C ALA A 8 -5.14 7.14 -0.02
N GLY A 9 -4.75 8.35 0.42
CA GLY A 9 -3.73 8.52 1.46
C GLY A 9 -4.17 8.00 2.83
N MET A 10 -5.46 8.11 3.18
CA MET A 10 -6.00 7.52 4.42
C MET A 10 -5.88 6.00 4.43
N LEU A 11 -6.26 5.33 3.33
CA LEU A 11 -6.12 3.87 3.19
C LEU A 11 -4.64 3.45 3.15
N ALA A 12 -3.82 4.18 2.41
CA ALA A 12 -2.38 3.94 2.31
C ALA A 12 -1.62 4.18 3.62
N ALA A 13 -2.19 4.91 4.58
CA ALA A 13 -1.63 5.06 5.92
C ALA A 13 -2.18 4.02 6.90
N SER A 14 -3.48 3.77 6.89
CA SER A 14 -4.15 2.92 7.89
C SER A 14 -3.82 1.44 7.70
N ILE A 15 -3.90 0.92 6.47
CA ILE A 15 -3.70 -0.51 6.20
C ILE A 15 -2.27 -0.94 6.54
N PRO A 16 -1.20 -0.25 6.08
CA PRO A 16 0.17 -0.61 6.47
C PRO A 16 0.41 -0.50 7.97
N SER A 17 -0.16 0.51 8.63
CA SER A 17 -0.04 0.68 10.09
C SER A 17 -0.63 -0.52 10.82
N ILE A 18 -1.80 -1.01 10.42
CA ILE A 18 -2.42 -2.21 11.00
C ILE A 18 -1.54 -3.44 10.74
N VAL A 19 -1.07 -3.63 9.50
CA VAL A 19 -0.20 -4.76 9.14
C VAL A 19 1.09 -4.76 9.97
N LEU A 20 1.72 -3.60 10.16
CA LEU A 20 2.93 -3.47 10.99
C LEU A 20 2.65 -3.72 12.47
N LEU A 21 1.54 -3.21 13.02
CA LEU A 21 1.15 -3.45 14.41
C LEU A 21 0.84 -4.95 14.65
N CYS A 22 0.16 -5.61 13.71
CA CYS A 22 -0.04 -7.05 13.71
C CYS A 22 1.29 -7.81 13.67
N SER A 23 2.20 -7.39 12.77
CA SER A 23 3.52 -8.02 12.61
C SER A 23 4.36 -7.87 13.87
N LEU A 24 4.29 -6.74 14.57
CA LEU A 24 5.02 -6.50 15.82
C LEU A 24 4.30 -7.04 17.07
N ARG A 25 3.17 -7.75 16.92
CA ARG A 25 2.33 -8.25 18.03
C ARG A 25 1.81 -7.15 18.96
N ARG A 26 1.71 -5.91 18.47
CA ARG A 26 1.24 -4.73 19.23
C ARG A 26 -0.22 -4.37 18.92
N ILE A 27 -1.06 -5.38 18.66
CA ILE A 27 -2.46 -5.19 18.23
C ILE A 27 -3.31 -4.43 19.27
N ARG A 28 -2.94 -4.51 20.56
CA ARG A 28 -3.62 -3.73 21.61
C ARG A 28 -3.54 -2.22 21.35
N ILE A 29 -2.41 -1.73 20.84
CA ILE A 29 -2.26 -0.30 20.49
C ILE A 29 -3.21 0.08 19.35
N ALA A 30 -3.33 -0.78 18.33
CA ALA A 30 -4.29 -0.58 17.25
C ALA A 30 -5.73 -0.55 17.77
N ALA A 31 -6.08 -1.46 18.69
CA ALA A 31 -7.41 -1.51 19.30
C ALA A 31 -7.72 -0.24 20.10
N PHE A 32 -6.78 0.24 20.91
CA PHE A 32 -6.94 1.50 21.64
C PHE A 32 -7.03 2.71 20.72
N ALA A 33 -6.24 2.74 19.64
CA ALA A 33 -6.33 3.80 18.63
C ALA A 33 -7.68 3.80 17.92
N CYS A 34 -8.19 2.63 17.51
CA CYS A 34 -9.52 2.49 16.90
C CYS A 34 -10.62 2.93 17.87
N LEU A 35 -10.54 2.53 19.14
CA LEU A 35 -11.51 2.91 20.17
C LEU A 35 -11.48 4.43 20.41
N GLY A 36 -10.30 5.03 20.53
CA GLY A 36 -10.13 6.47 20.69
C GLY A 36 -10.68 7.26 19.49
N LEU A 37 -10.42 6.81 18.27
CA LEU A 37 -11.00 7.38 17.05
C LEU A 37 -12.53 7.25 17.05
N GLY A 38 -13.06 6.09 17.44
CA GLY A 38 -14.50 5.86 17.54
C GLY A 38 -15.19 6.80 18.52
N ILE A 39 -14.60 6.97 19.72
CA ILE A 39 -15.09 7.93 20.72
C ILE A 39 -15.02 9.35 20.16
N PHE A 40 -13.91 9.74 19.53
CA PHE A 40 -13.77 11.07 18.94
C PHE A 40 -14.87 11.36 17.90
N PHE A 41 -15.11 10.43 16.96
CA PHE A 41 -16.16 10.60 15.95
C PHE A 41 -17.57 10.57 16.56
N LEU A 42 -17.81 9.75 17.57
CA LEU A 42 -19.08 9.74 18.30
C LEU A 42 -19.32 11.06 19.03
N SER A 43 -18.32 11.57 19.75
CA SER A 43 -18.40 12.87 20.41
C SER A 43 -18.60 14.00 19.39
N PHE A 44 -17.91 13.97 18.25
CA PHE A 44 -18.07 14.96 17.19
C PHE A 44 -19.49 14.94 16.59
N PHE A 45 -20.04 13.74 16.35
CA PHE A 45 -21.43 13.57 15.91
C PHE A 45 -22.45 14.12 16.92
N LEU A 46 -22.24 13.87 18.21
CA LEU A 46 -23.16 14.32 19.27
C LEU A 46 -23.10 15.84 19.52
N ILE A 47 -21.93 16.46 19.37
CA ILE A 47 -21.74 17.92 19.63
C ILE A 47 -22.14 18.76 18.41
N ALA A 48 -21.86 18.29 17.20
CA ALA A 48 -22.04 19.07 15.97
C ALA A 48 -22.56 18.17 14.81
N PRO A 49 -23.84 17.74 14.87
CA PRO A 49 -24.40 16.80 13.89
C PRO A 49 -24.41 17.35 12.45
N GLU A 50 -24.66 18.65 12.28
CA GLU A 50 -24.66 19.31 10.96
C GLU A 50 -23.26 19.32 10.33
N ASN A 51 -22.25 19.75 11.10
CA ASN A 51 -20.86 19.73 10.65
C ASN A 51 -20.36 18.30 10.34
N PHE A 52 -20.86 17.30 11.08
CA PHE A 52 -20.56 15.89 10.82
C PHE A 52 -21.14 15.42 9.49
N ARG A 53 -22.38 15.81 9.18
CA ARG A 53 -23.02 15.49 7.89
C ARG A 53 -22.26 16.14 6.74
N ASP A 54 -21.98 17.44 6.83
CA ASP A 54 -21.23 18.18 5.81
C ASP A 54 -19.84 17.58 5.57
N TYR A 55 -19.15 17.20 6.65
CA TYR A 55 -17.86 16.52 6.56
C TYR A 55 -17.98 15.14 5.91
N THR A 56 -19.00 14.37 6.28
CA THR A 56 -19.26 13.03 5.73
C THR A 56 -19.56 13.12 4.24
N GLU A 57 -20.39 14.06 3.82
CA GLU A 57 -20.65 14.31 2.40
C GLU A 57 -19.37 14.75 1.69
N ALA A 58 -18.64 15.73 2.22
CA ALA A 58 -17.43 16.24 1.59
C ALA A 58 -16.26 15.23 1.46
N VAL A 59 -16.17 14.26 2.37
CA VAL A 59 -15.06 13.29 2.43
C VAL A 59 -15.46 11.92 1.88
N ILE A 60 -16.64 11.42 2.24
CA ILE A 60 -17.09 10.08 1.86
C ILE A 60 -17.77 10.13 0.50
N TYR A 61 -18.69 11.06 0.28
CA TYR A 61 -19.55 11.07 -0.91
C TYR A 61 -19.10 12.11 -1.93
N LYS A 62 -18.38 11.67 -2.97
CA LYS A 62 -18.05 12.57 -4.09
C LYS A 62 -19.07 12.39 -5.23
N PRO A 63 -19.50 13.47 -5.88
CA PRO A 63 -20.34 13.36 -7.08
C PRO A 63 -19.56 12.65 -8.18
N THR A 64 -20.26 11.81 -8.94
CA THR A 64 -19.78 11.19 -10.18
C THR A 64 -19.91 12.22 -11.31
N GLU A 65 -18.97 12.29 -12.25
CA GLU A 65 -18.98 13.32 -13.31
C GLU A 65 -20.15 13.13 -14.28
N THR A 66 -20.55 11.88 -14.52
CA THR A 66 -21.56 11.56 -15.53
C THR A 66 -23.00 11.80 -15.07
N ASN A 67 -23.33 11.46 -13.81
CA ASN A 67 -24.71 11.45 -13.32
C ASN A 67 -24.93 12.29 -12.04
N HIS A 68 -23.89 12.97 -11.53
CA HIS A 68 -23.89 13.65 -10.22
C HIS A 68 -24.32 12.77 -9.02
N GLU A 69 -24.46 11.45 -9.21
CA GLU A 69 -24.75 10.50 -8.14
C GLU A 69 -23.60 10.49 -7.13
N LEU A 70 -23.97 10.65 -5.86
CA LEU A 70 -23.05 10.63 -4.74
C LEU A 70 -22.54 9.19 -4.54
N SER A 71 -21.24 8.99 -4.76
CA SER A 71 -20.60 7.69 -4.59
C SER A 71 -19.28 7.79 -3.83
N VAL A 72 -18.99 6.75 -3.05
CA VAL A 72 -17.71 6.59 -2.33
C VAL A 72 -16.52 6.53 -3.28
N LEU A 73 -16.74 6.20 -4.56
CA LEU A 73 -15.73 6.20 -5.60
C LEU A 73 -16.08 7.11 -6.78
N GLY A 74 -17.00 8.08 -6.60
CA GLY A 74 -17.52 8.92 -7.69
C GLY A 74 -16.43 9.51 -8.59
N SER A 75 -15.41 10.12 -7.99
CA SER A 75 -14.27 10.71 -8.72
C SER A 75 -13.34 9.71 -9.45
N ARG A 76 -13.48 8.41 -9.22
CA ARG A 76 -12.64 7.35 -9.85
C ARG A 76 -13.45 6.43 -10.74
N ARG A 77 -14.77 6.38 -10.56
CA ARG A 77 -15.67 5.48 -11.29
C ARG A 77 -15.64 5.75 -12.80
N ASP A 78 -15.82 7.01 -13.21
CA ASP A 78 -15.84 7.36 -14.64
C ASP A 78 -14.46 7.12 -15.30
N PRO A 79 -13.32 7.55 -14.72
CA PRO A 79 -12.00 7.24 -15.26
C PRO A 79 -11.74 5.73 -15.41
N TRP A 80 -12.10 4.94 -14.40
CA TRP A 80 -11.88 3.49 -14.40
C TRP A 80 -12.78 2.78 -15.41
N GLN A 81 -14.07 3.14 -15.50
CA GLN A 81 -14.98 2.54 -16.47
C GLN A 81 -14.54 2.80 -17.91
N ALA A 82 -14.13 4.03 -18.23
CA ALA A 82 -13.60 4.34 -19.54
C ALA A 82 -12.28 3.61 -19.82
N THR A 83 -11.43 3.40 -18.80
CA THR A 83 -10.21 2.60 -18.94
C THR A 83 -10.51 1.12 -19.21
N ILE A 84 -11.47 0.57 -18.48
CA ILE A 84 -11.94 -0.81 -18.69
C ILE A 84 -12.53 -0.97 -20.10
N LYS A 85 -13.26 0.04 -20.60
CA LYS A 85 -13.77 0.04 -21.98
C LYS A 85 -12.63 -0.05 -22.99
N THR A 86 -11.58 0.76 -22.83
CA THR A 86 -10.39 0.66 -23.69
C THR A 86 -9.73 -0.72 -23.60
N ILE A 87 -9.56 -1.27 -22.40
CA ILE A 87 -8.97 -2.61 -22.21
C ILE A 87 -9.79 -3.66 -22.98
N ASN A 88 -11.11 -3.54 -22.98
CA ASN A 88 -11.98 -4.45 -23.73
C ASN A 88 -11.87 -4.24 -25.26
N GLU A 89 -11.60 -3.02 -25.73
CA GLU A 89 -11.34 -2.72 -27.15
C GLU A 89 -9.99 -3.28 -27.61
N HIS A 90 -8.95 -3.28 -26.75
CA HIS A 90 -7.59 -3.71 -27.07
C HIS A 90 -6.99 -4.68 -26.02
N PRO A 91 -7.55 -5.89 -25.83
CA PRO A 91 -7.24 -6.73 -24.66
C PRO A 91 -5.85 -7.35 -24.66
N TRP A 92 -5.30 -7.72 -25.82
CA TRP A 92 -4.08 -8.54 -25.88
C TRP A 92 -2.80 -7.72 -25.75
N PHE A 93 -2.70 -6.64 -26.52
CA PHE A 93 -1.50 -5.81 -26.64
C PHE A 93 -1.66 -4.42 -26.01
N GLY A 94 -2.87 -4.05 -25.57
CA GLY A 94 -3.16 -2.72 -25.05
C GLY A 94 -3.04 -1.64 -26.13
N THR A 95 -2.97 -0.39 -25.68
CA THR A 95 -2.91 0.79 -26.55
C THR A 95 -1.55 1.50 -26.53
N GLY A 96 -0.57 0.91 -25.83
CA GLY A 96 0.74 1.48 -25.58
C GLY A 96 0.77 2.34 -24.32
N LEU A 97 1.88 2.26 -23.56
CA LEU A 97 2.07 3.06 -22.36
C LEU A 97 2.21 4.54 -22.73
N GLY A 98 1.37 5.40 -22.13
CA GLY A 98 1.39 6.85 -22.37
C GLY A 98 0.67 7.28 -23.63
N THR A 99 0.03 6.37 -24.37
CA THR A 99 -0.83 6.72 -25.51
C THR A 99 -2.26 6.96 -25.04
N PRO A 100 -2.82 8.16 -25.23
CA PRO A 100 -4.20 8.43 -24.86
C PRO A 100 -5.17 7.93 -25.93
N ASP A 101 -6.24 7.24 -25.50
CA ASP A 101 -7.20 6.66 -26.44
C ASP A 101 -8.25 7.65 -26.95
N LYS A 102 -8.70 8.64 -26.15
CA LYS A 102 -9.72 9.63 -26.56
C LYS A 102 -9.55 10.98 -25.85
N VAL A 103 -9.79 12.03 -26.64
CA VAL A 103 -9.72 13.46 -26.29
C VAL A 103 -10.70 13.79 -25.16
N VAL A 104 -10.21 14.33 -24.06
CA VAL A 104 -11.01 15.12 -23.13
C VAL A 104 -10.37 16.50 -23.11
N GLU A 105 -11.04 17.49 -23.72
CA GLU A 105 -10.62 18.88 -23.66
C GLU A 105 -10.81 19.41 -22.24
N GLY A 106 -9.70 19.55 -21.51
CA GLY A 106 -9.62 20.24 -20.23
C GLY A 106 -8.88 21.58 -20.38
N ILE A 107 -9.41 22.62 -19.75
CA ILE A 107 -9.04 24.06 -19.93
C ILE A 107 -7.56 24.39 -19.59
N PHE A 108 -6.76 23.44 -19.08
CA PHE A 108 -5.37 23.68 -18.68
C PHE A 108 -4.33 22.66 -19.17
N THR A 109 -4.66 21.78 -20.12
CA THR A 109 -3.66 20.85 -20.68
C THR A 109 -3.50 21.08 -22.18
N THR A 110 -2.40 21.72 -22.58
CA THR A 110 -1.86 21.69 -23.94
C THR A 110 -1.24 20.32 -24.28
N GLY A 111 -1.94 19.23 -23.94
CA GLY A 111 -1.51 17.85 -24.12
C GLY A 111 -2.64 16.86 -23.87
N ASN A 112 -2.72 15.84 -24.72
CA ASN A 112 -3.82 14.88 -24.85
C ASN A 112 -3.92 13.83 -23.71
N TYR A 113 -3.57 14.13 -22.46
CA TYR A 113 -3.41 13.09 -21.43
C TYR A 113 -4.65 12.92 -20.54
N ARG A 114 -5.18 11.69 -20.46
CA ARG A 114 -6.26 11.31 -19.52
C ARG A 114 -5.68 10.46 -18.39
N GLU A 115 -5.77 10.95 -17.15
CA GLU A 115 -5.36 10.20 -15.96
C GLU A 115 -6.31 9.02 -15.69
N THR A 116 -5.76 7.81 -15.60
CA THR A 116 -6.52 6.62 -15.20
C THR A 116 -6.81 6.65 -13.70
N GLY A 117 -5.90 7.25 -12.93
CA GLY A 117 -6.02 7.33 -11.48
C GLY A 117 -5.96 5.97 -10.79
N ASN A 118 -5.27 5.00 -11.40
CA ASN A 118 -4.94 3.68 -10.86
C ASN A 118 -3.81 3.08 -11.69
N SER A 119 -2.62 2.94 -11.09
CA SER A 119 -1.42 2.46 -11.78
C SER A 119 -1.60 1.07 -12.38
N TYR A 120 -2.34 0.18 -11.70
CA TYR A 120 -2.56 -1.18 -12.20
C TYR A 120 -3.40 -1.19 -13.47
N LEU A 121 -4.45 -0.35 -13.51
CA LEU A 121 -5.28 -0.19 -14.70
C LEU A 121 -4.51 0.50 -15.83
N THR A 122 -3.66 1.49 -15.53
CA THR A 122 -2.80 2.15 -16.53
C THR A 122 -1.86 1.15 -17.22
N VAL A 123 -1.23 0.27 -16.44
CA VAL A 123 -0.32 -0.75 -16.99
C VAL A 123 -1.09 -1.77 -17.83
N LEU A 124 -2.25 -2.22 -17.35
CA LEU A 124 -3.09 -3.17 -18.08
C LEU A 124 -3.62 -2.57 -19.40
N GLN A 125 -4.06 -1.31 -19.38
CA GLN A 125 -4.49 -0.58 -20.57
C GLN A 125 -3.36 -0.44 -21.59
N GLY A 126 -2.16 -0.04 -21.14
CA GLY A 126 -1.04 0.23 -22.03
C GLY A 126 -0.37 -1.03 -22.58
N LEU A 127 -0.29 -2.11 -21.81
CA LEU A 127 0.44 -3.34 -22.20
C LEU A 127 -0.46 -4.51 -22.61
N GLY A 128 -1.75 -4.44 -22.30
CA GLY A 128 -2.68 -5.55 -22.48
C GLY A 128 -2.38 -6.75 -21.56
N LEU A 129 -3.18 -7.81 -21.73
CA LEU A 129 -3.11 -9.03 -20.92
C LEU A 129 -1.78 -9.79 -21.06
N LEU A 130 -1.13 -9.72 -22.23
CA LEU A 130 0.14 -10.41 -22.44
C LEU A 130 1.31 -9.62 -21.82
N GLY A 131 1.32 -8.30 -22.00
CA GLY A 131 2.40 -7.45 -21.51
C GLY A 131 2.33 -7.15 -20.01
N VAL A 132 1.16 -7.30 -19.37
CA VAL A 132 1.02 -7.08 -17.92
C VAL A 132 1.62 -8.22 -17.07
N CYS A 133 1.85 -9.41 -17.65
CA CYS A 133 2.40 -10.57 -16.94
C CYS A 133 3.68 -10.31 -16.13
N PRO A 134 4.77 -9.73 -16.70
CA PRO A 134 5.97 -9.41 -15.93
C PRO A 134 5.71 -8.42 -14.79
N PHE A 135 4.78 -7.49 -14.96
CA PHE A 135 4.40 -6.54 -13.92
C PHE A 135 3.61 -7.22 -12.80
N ILE A 136 2.70 -8.14 -13.12
CA ILE A 136 2.00 -8.97 -12.12
C ILE A 136 3.02 -9.79 -11.32
N LEU A 137 3.98 -10.42 -12.00
CA LEU A 137 5.05 -11.18 -11.35
C LEU A 137 5.86 -10.28 -10.40
N LEU A 138 6.22 -9.07 -10.83
CA LEU A 138 6.92 -8.09 -10.00
C LEU A 138 6.12 -7.77 -8.73
N VAL A 139 4.82 -7.46 -8.86
CA VAL A 139 3.95 -7.18 -7.70
C VAL A 139 3.88 -8.39 -6.76
N ILE A 140 3.72 -9.61 -7.30
CA ILE A 140 3.71 -10.84 -6.50
C ILE A 140 5.02 -11.01 -5.71
N LEU A 141 6.16 -10.79 -6.36
CA LEU A 141 7.47 -10.89 -5.72
C LEU A 141 7.63 -9.85 -4.61
N LEU A 142 7.18 -8.60 -4.83
CA LEU A 142 7.21 -7.56 -3.80
C LEU A 142 6.33 -7.92 -2.60
N VAL A 143 5.10 -8.37 -2.84
CA VAL A 143 4.17 -8.81 -1.78
C VAL A 143 4.74 -10.00 -1.01
N HIS A 144 5.34 -10.96 -1.70
CA HIS A 144 6.00 -12.10 -1.07
C HIS A 144 7.15 -11.65 -0.15
N ARG A 145 7.97 -10.69 -0.61
CA ARG A 145 9.09 -10.14 0.17
C ARG A 145 8.61 -9.38 1.40
N ILE A 146 7.59 -8.54 1.25
CA ILE A 146 6.91 -7.86 2.36
C ILE A 146 6.42 -8.90 3.39
N PHE A 147 5.75 -9.95 2.93
CA PHE A 147 5.24 -10.99 3.81
C PHE A 147 6.35 -11.69 4.61
N ARG A 148 7.46 -12.03 3.96
CA ARG A 148 8.64 -12.63 4.61
C ARG A 148 9.23 -11.70 5.67
N MET A 149 9.36 -10.41 5.38
CA MET A 149 9.85 -9.42 6.34
C MET A 149 8.88 -9.22 7.51
N CYS A 150 7.57 -9.19 7.26
CA CYS A 150 6.54 -9.16 8.31
C CYS A 150 6.62 -10.38 9.23
N LEU A 151 6.81 -11.58 8.67
CA LEU A 151 6.97 -12.79 9.45
C LEU A 151 8.26 -12.77 10.28
N TRP A 152 9.35 -12.27 9.72
CA TRP A 152 10.61 -12.04 10.45
C TRP A 152 10.41 -11.06 11.61
N MET A 153 9.78 -9.89 11.37
CA MET A 153 9.46 -8.90 12.41
C MET A 153 8.62 -9.52 13.53
N ARG A 154 7.70 -10.42 13.18
CA ARG A 154 6.86 -11.14 14.14
C ARG A 154 7.62 -12.14 14.99
N ARG A 155 8.75 -12.68 14.50
CA ARG A 155 9.61 -13.59 15.28
C ARG A 155 10.55 -12.81 16.19
N THR A 156 11.17 -11.75 15.68
CA THR A 156 12.15 -10.96 16.44
C THR A 156 11.52 -10.02 17.46
N GLY A 157 10.34 -9.47 17.17
CA GLY A 157 9.64 -8.53 18.05
C GLY A 157 10.35 -7.19 18.27
N ASN A 158 11.49 -6.94 17.61
CA ASN A 158 12.26 -5.70 17.72
C ASN A 158 11.58 -4.53 16.97
N PRO A 159 11.03 -3.53 17.67
CA PRO A 159 10.32 -2.39 17.06
C PRO A 159 11.25 -1.30 16.51
N ALA A 160 12.56 -1.36 16.78
CA ALA A 160 13.52 -0.33 16.37
C ALA A 160 14.27 -0.68 15.08
N HIS A 161 13.92 -1.79 14.42
CA HIS A 161 14.62 -2.24 13.23
C HIS A 161 14.27 -1.41 11.99
N CYS A 162 15.27 -1.06 11.18
CA CYS A 162 15.12 -0.26 9.96
C CYS A 162 14.21 -0.91 8.90
N ALA A 163 13.96 -2.22 8.98
CA ALA A 163 13.01 -2.94 8.12
C ALA A 163 11.56 -2.43 8.24
N ILE A 164 11.16 -1.94 9.42
CA ILE A 164 9.78 -1.53 9.71
C ILE A 164 9.33 -0.36 8.81
N PRO A 165 10.03 0.79 8.78
CA PRO A 165 9.62 1.90 7.92
C PRO A 165 9.71 1.53 6.42
N LEU A 166 10.68 0.70 6.02
CA LEU A 166 10.81 0.27 4.62
C LEU A 166 9.60 -0.57 4.16
N VAL A 167 9.20 -1.56 4.96
CA VAL A 167 7.99 -2.36 4.69
C VAL A 167 6.74 -1.49 4.71
N GLY A 168 6.68 -0.52 5.62
CA GLY A 168 5.59 0.46 5.68
C GLY A 168 5.43 1.25 4.39
N VAL A 169 6.52 1.78 3.83
CA VAL A 169 6.49 2.53 2.56
C VAL A 169 6.13 1.63 1.39
N MET A 170 6.67 0.40 1.32
CA MET A 170 6.33 -0.53 0.25
C MET A 170 4.83 -0.86 0.25
N LEU A 171 4.27 -1.20 1.41
CA LEU A 171 2.83 -1.47 1.56
C LEU A 171 1.99 -0.24 1.22
N ALA A 172 2.36 0.93 1.76
CA ALA A 172 1.67 2.19 1.51
C ALA A 172 1.66 2.53 0.02
N GLY A 173 2.82 2.40 -0.64
CA GLY A 173 2.98 2.67 -2.06
C GLY A 173 2.15 1.75 -2.94
N LEU A 174 2.16 0.43 -2.68
CA LEU A 174 1.35 -0.53 -3.44
C LEU A 174 -0.16 -0.27 -3.29
N ILE A 175 -0.61 0.09 -2.09
CA ILE A 175 -2.02 0.42 -1.85
C ILE A 175 -2.39 1.73 -2.54
N HIS A 176 -1.54 2.75 -2.38
CA HIS A 176 -1.75 4.07 -2.97
C HIS A 176 -1.73 4.04 -4.51
N ALA A 177 -0.91 3.17 -5.10
CA ALA A 177 -0.89 2.91 -6.54
C ALA A 177 -2.21 2.34 -7.09
N GLY A 178 -3.06 1.75 -6.24
CA GLY A 178 -4.41 1.34 -6.62
C GLY A 178 -5.37 2.50 -6.84
N PHE A 179 -4.99 3.69 -6.40
CA PHE A 179 -5.81 4.90 -6.48
C PHE A 179 -5.12 6.05 -7.19
N GLU A 180 -3.92 5.85 -7.72
CA GLU A 180 -3.17 6.86 -8.48
C GLU A 180 -2.26 6.17 -9.49
N ASP A 181 -1.88 6.86 -10.56
CA ASP A 181 -1.14 6.33 -11.71
C ASP A 181 0.37 6.69 -11.72
N TRP A 182 0.98 6.84 -10.54
CA TRP A 182 2.40 7.20 -10.42
C TRP A 182 3.37 6.01 -10.40
N LEU A 183 2.94 4.76 -10.21
CA LEU A 183 3.84 3.64 -9.87
C LEU A 183 4.91 3.37 -10.93
N LEU A 184 4.61 3.55 -12.22
CA LEU A 184 5.57 3.43 -13.33
C LEU A 184 5.79 4.76 -14.07
N SER A 185 5.26 5.87 -13.55
CA SER A 185 5.44 7.19 -14.15
C SER A 185 6.81 7.75 -13.76
N VAL A 186 7.82 7.57 -14.61
CA VAL A 186 9.23 7.99 -14.33
C VAL A 186 9.36 9.49 -14.03
N GLY A 187 8.44 10.30 -14.58
CA GLY A 187 8.35 11.74 -14.30
C GLY A 187 7.92 12.06 -12.87
N SER A 188 7.18 11.17 -12.20
CA SER A 188 6.69 11.36 -10.84
C SER A 188 7.79 11.20 -9.80
N TYR A 189 7.81 12.12 -8.82
CA TYR A 189 8.70 12.01 -7.66
C TYR A 189 8.34 10.80 -6.78
N LEU A 190 7.05 10.44 -6.68
CA LEU A 190 6.60 9.29 -5.91
C LEU A 190 7.14 7.98 -6.48
N CYS A 191 7.14 7.85 -7.82
CA CYS A 191 7.74 6.71 -8.52
C CYS A 191 9.19 6.50 -8.10
N ARG A 192 10.00 7.56 -8.22
CA ARG A 192 11.43 7.51 -7.90
C ARG A 192 11.69 7.12 -6.46
N ILE A 193 11.00 7.78 -5.52
CA ILE A 193 11.15 7.52 -4.08
C ILE A 193 10.74 6.08 -3.75
N PHE A 194 9.59 5.62 -4.27
CA PHE A 194 9.08 4.27 -4.02
C PHE A 194 10.06 3.19 -4.48
N TRP A 195 10.57 3.29 -5.71
CA TRP A 195 11.47 2.27 -6.25
C TRP A 195 12.82 2.26 -5.55
N VAL A 196 13.39 3.42 -5.21
CA VAL A 196 14.65 3.50 -4.42
C VAL A 196 14.48 2.80 -3.07
N ILE A 197 13.40 3.09 -2.35
CA ILE A 197 13.12 2.47 -1.06
C ILE A 197 12.87 0.97 -1.20
N THR A 198 12.17 0.56 -2.26
CA THR A 198 11.89 -0.84 -2.57
C THR A 198 13.18 -1.63 -2.80
N PHE A 199 14.11 -1.12 -3.60
CA PHE A 199 15.40 -1.78 -3.83
C PHE A 199 16.22 -1.89 -2.54
N TRP A 200 16.22 -0.84 -1.71
CA TRP A 200 16.89 -0.91 -0.41
C TRP A 200 16.26 -1.96 0.51
N ALA A 201 14.93 -2.03 0.56
CA ALA A 201 14.22 -3.03 1.34
C ALA A 201 14.51 -4.47 0.88
N LEU A 202 14.61 -4.69 -0.44
CA LEU A 202 14.97 -5.99 -1.00
C LEU A 202 16.37 -6.42 -0.57
N HIS A 203 17.36 -5.52 -0.67
CA HIS A 203 18.72 -5.79 -0.20
C HIS A 203 18.76 -6.14 1.29
N LEU A 204 18.04 -5.38 2.13
CA LEU A 204 17.92 -5.68 3.55
C LEU A 204 17.26 -7.04 3.79
N SER A 205 16.23 -7.39 3.01
CA SER A 205 15.52 -8.66 3.13
C SER A 205 16.44 -9.86 2.88
N ASP A 206 17.39 -9.73 1.94
CA ASP A 206 18.36 -10.77 1.63
C ASP A 206 19.37 -10.93 2.77
N CYS A 207 19.88 -9.83 3.34
CA CYS A 207 20.73 -9.86 4.54
C CYS A 207 20.03 -10.53 5.73
N LEU A 208 18.74 -10.22 5.95
CA LEU A 208 17.95 -10.84 7.02
C LEU A 208 17.74 -12.34 6.78
N SER A 209 17.59 -12.75 5.52
CA SER A 209 17.42 -14.17 5.17
C SER A 209 18.70 -14.98 5.39
N GLN A 210 19.87 -14.40 5.09
CA GLN A 210 21.17 -15.05 5.28
C GLN A 210 21.46 -15.24 6.78
N ASN A 211 21.24 -14.21 7.59
CA ASN A 211 21.47 -14.29 9.05
C ASN A 211 20.57 -15.32 9.73
N ALA A 212 19.35 -15.53 9.24
CA ALA A 212 18.41 -16.51 9.78
C ALA A 212 18.81 -17.98 9.51
N VAL A 213 19.70 -18.24 8.54
CA VAL A 213 20.19 -19.59 8.20
C VAL A 213 21.42 -19.97 9.05
N VAL A 214 22.13 -18.99 9.61
CA VAL A 214 23.44 -19.19 10.24
C VAL A 214 23.36 -19.51 11.75
N GLU A 215 22.21 -19.35 12.42
CA GLU A 215 22.07 -19.74 13.84
C GLU A 215 21.43 -21.14 14.05
N PRO A 216 22.22 -22.20 14.20
CA PRO A 216 21.98 -23.21 15.22
C PRO A 216 22.84 -22.83 16.43
N VAL A 217 22.21 -22.35 17.50
CA VAL A 217 22.90 -22.14 18.79
C VAL A 217 23.53 -23.48 19.21
N PRO A 218 24.86 -23.59 19.37
CA PRO A 218 25.44 -24.81 19.92
C PRO A 218 24.99 -24.93 21.37
N VAL A 219 24.31 -26.04 21.68
CA VAL A 219 24.00 -26.44 23.05
C VAL A 219 25.34 -26.61 23.77
N GLN A 220 25.71 -25.62 24.57
CA GLN A 220 26.86 -25.74 25.49
C GLN A 220 26.53 -26.88 26.46
N PRO A 221 27.31 -27.98 26.50
CA PRO A 221 27.08 -29.04 27.46
C PRO A 221 27.29 -28.47 28.86
N ASN A 222 26.31 -28.73 29.73
CA ASN A 222 26.24 -28.20 31.08
C ASN A 222 27.33 -28.89 31.95
N TYR A 223 28.50 -28.28 32.08
CA TYR A 223 29.64 -28.85 32.83
C TYR A 223 29.44 -28.91 34.36
N HIS A 224 28.31 -28.44 34.89
CA HIS A 224 28.07 -28.38 36.34
C HIS A 224 27.53 -29.68 36.97
N ALA A 225 27.29 -30.76 36.21
CA ALA A 225 26.71 -31.99 36.76
C ALA A 225 27.74 -33.06 37.21
N VAL A 226 29.05 -32.85 37.05
CA VAL A 226 30.05 -33.92 37.26
C VAL A 226 30.71 -33.92 38.65
N SER A 227 30.54 -32.88 39.49
CA SER A 227 31.25 -32.83 40.79
C SER A 227 30.57 -33.54 41.97
N ALA A 228 29.37 -34.12 41.79
CA ALA A 228 28.58 -34.66 42.92
C ALA A 228 28.75 -36.17 43.19
N VAL A 229 29.65 -36.89 42.50
CA VAL A 229 29.76 -38.37 42.62
C VAL A 229 31.14 -38.87 43.09
N ALA A 230 32.11 -37.99 43.38
CA ALA A 230 33.43 -38.40 43.86
C ALA A 230 33.70 -37.84 45.26
N GLY A 231 33.24 -38.54 46.30
CA GLY A 231 33.52 -38.15 47.68
C GLY A 231 32.73 -38.89 48.76
N THR A 232 32.73 -40.23 48.71
CA THR A 232 32.44 -41.12 49.85
C THR A 232 33.52 -42.18 49.93
#